data_AF-A0A940NK18-F1
#
_entry.id   AF-A0A940NK18-F1
#
_cell.length_a   1.000
_cell.length_b   1.000
_cell.length_c   1.000
_cell.angle_alpha   90.00
_cell.angle_beta   90.00
_cell.angle_gamma   90.00
#
_symmetry.space_group_name_H-M   'P 1'
#
loop_
_entity.id
_entity.type
_entity.pdbx_description
1 polymer ?
#
loop_
_entity_poly.entity_id
_entity_poly.type
_entity_poly.pdbx_seq_one_letter_code
_entity_poly.pdbx_strand_id
1 'polypeptide(L)' 'MGKQNGFHILAKPTGPICNLDCDYCYYTKKESYFPKNHTFRMSDEVLESYIKQNIASQDTEEIVFSWQGGEPTLIGLDFF' A
#
# COMPACT_ATOMS: atom_id res chain seq x y z
N MET A 1 -11.56 31.72 -2.35
CA MET A 1 -11.54 30.25 -2.25
C MET A 1 -10.10 29.80 -2.29
N GLY A 2 -9.59 29.24 -1.19
CA GLY A 2 -8.23 28.73 -1.10
C GLY A 2 -8.04 27.51 -2.00
N LYS A 3 -6.84 27.36 -2.57
CA LYS A 3 -6.51 26.23 -3.44
C LYS A 3 -6.36 24.98 -2.57
N GLN A 4 -7.27 24.02 -2.68
CA GLN A 4 -7.16 22.72 -2.00
C GLN A 4 -5.98 21.95 -2.62
N ASN A 5 -4.99 21.60 -1.81
CA ASN A 5 -3.80 20.87 -2.23
C ASN A 5 -3.87 19.45 -1.66
N GLY A 6 -4.58 18.57 -2.35
CA GLY A 6 -4.57 17.13 -2.06
C GLY A 6 -3.43 16.42 -2.78
N PHE A 7 -3.03 15.28 -2.24
CA PHE A 7 -2.13 14.34 -2.93
C PHE A 7 -2.67 12.91 -2.79
N HIS A 8 -2.21 12.00 -3.63
CA HIS A 8 -2.67 10.62 -3.61
C HIS A 8 -1.55 9.68 -3.19
N ILE A 9 -1.84 8.74 -2.29
CA ILE A 9 -0.92 7.70 -1.86
C ILE A 9 -1.42 6.34 -2.35
N LEU A 10 -0.53 5.57 -2.96
CA LEU A 10 -0.75 4.17 -3.32
C LEU A 10 -0.02 3.26 -2.32
N ALA A 11 -0.76 2.70 -1.38
CA ALA A 11 -0.22 1.80 -0.36
C ALA A 11 -0.05 0.37 -0.91
N LYS A 12 1.01 -0.31 -0.46
CA LYS A 12 1.31 -1.69 -0.88
C LYS A 12 1.43 -2.64 0.32
N PRO A 13 0.32 -3.16 0.83
CA PRO A 13 0.28 -3.83 2.13
C PRO A 13 0.99 -5.18 2.15
N THR A 14 1.22 -5.81 0.99
CA THR A 14 1.95 -7.08 0.85
C THR A 14 3.24 -6.94 0.03
N GLY A 15 3.74 -5.71 -0.14
CA GLY A 15 4.95 -5.46 -0.92
C GLY A 15 4.83 -6.00 -2.35
N PRO A 16 5.85 -6.70 -2.90
CA PRO A 16 5.83 -7.29 -4.23
C PRO A 16 5.14 -8.66 -4.31
N ILE A 17 4.66 -9.23 -3.19
CA ILE A 17 4.13 -10.59 -3.13
C ILE A 17 2.82 -10.69 -3.92
N CYS A 18 2.74 -11.70 -4.77
CA CYS A 18 1.60 -12.00 -5.64
C CYS A 18 1.43 -13.52 -5.75
N ASN A 19 0.19 -13.98 -5.94
CA ASN A 19 -0.11 -15.40 -6.19
C ASN A 19 -0.14 -15.74 -7.70
N LEU A 20 0.17 -14.78 -8.56
CA LEU A 20 0.29 -14.93 -10.00
C LEU A 20 1.70 -14.54 -10.47
N ASP A 21 2.13 -15.10 -11.60
CA ASP A 21 3.41 -14.82 -12.24
C ASP A 21 3.19 -14.35 -13.69
N CYS A 22 2.59 -13.18 -13.85
CA CYS A 22 2.29 -12.64 -15.18
C CYS A 22 3.59 -12.25 -15.91
N ASP A 23 3.76 -12.69 -17.16
CA ASP A 23 4.98 -12.45 -17.96
C ASP A 23 5.38 -10.97 -18.08
N TYR A 24 4.40 -10.07 -18.06
CA TYR A 24 4.58 -8.63 -18.18
C TYR A 24 4.70 -7.91 -16.83
N CYS A 25 4.59 -8.62 -15.70
CA CYS A 25 4.66 -8.01 -14.38
C CYS A 25 6.12 -7.71 -14.00
N TYR A 26 6.46 -6.43 -13.95
CA TYR A 26 7.78 -5.99 -13.49
C TYR A 26 7.89 -5.91 -11.95
N TYR A 27 6.79 -6.08 -11.22
CA TYR A 27 6.73 -5.74 -9.79
C TYR A 27 7.11 -6.90 -8.85
N THR A 28 6.74 -8.13 -9.18
CA THR A 28 7.04 -9.33 -8.36
C THR A 28 8.54 -9.55 -8.18
N LYS A 29 9.33 -9.30 -9.23
CA LYS A 29 10.81 -9.41 -9.21
C LYS A 29 11.49 -8.50 -8.20
N LYS A 30 10.80 -7.48 -7.66
CA LYS A 30 11.37 -6.59 -6.64
C LYS A 30 11.57 -7.26 -5.29
N GLU A 31 11.04 -8.47 -5.07
CA GLU A 31 11.35 -9.28 -3.89
C GLU A 31 12.87 -9.44 -3.68
N SER A 32 13.64 -9.55 -4.77
CA SER A 32 15.10 -9.72 -4.72
C SER A 32 15.86 -8.55 -4.09
N TYR A 33 15.21 -7.40 -3.89
CA TYR A 33 15.83 -6.24 -3.24
C TYR A 33 15.76 -6.29 -1.72
N PHE A 34 15.12 -7.31 -1.14
CA PHE A 34 14.91 -7.44 0.30
C PHE A 34 15.60 -8.71 0.84
N PRO A 35 15.89 -8.76 2.15
CA PRO A 35 16.37 -9.97 2.80
C PRO A 35 15.38 -11.14 2.64
N LYS A 36 15.91 -12.37 2.55
CA LYS A 36 15.10 -13.60 2.33
C LYS A 36 14.00 -13.84 3.37
N ASN A 37 14.11 -13.25 4.56
CA ASN A 37 13.15 -13.40 5.67
C ASN A 37 12.24 -12.17 5.84
N HIS A 38 12.19 -11.26 4.86
CA HIS A 38 11.31 -10.11 4.91
C HIS A 38 9.85 -10.54 4.76
N THR A 39 8.98 -10.12 5.66
CA THR A 39 7.57 -10.55 5.68
C THR A 39 6.72 -9.85 4.63
N PHE A 40 7.13 -8.66 4.19
CA PHE A 40 6.41 -7.73 3.30
C PHE A 40 5.01 -7.29 3.76
N ARG A 41 4.47 -7.93 4.80
CA ARG A 41 3.21 -7.60 5.43
C ARG A 41 3.33 -6.28 6.17
N MET A 42 2.49 -5.33 5.81
CA MET A 42 2.22 -4.13 6.60
C MET A 42 1.62 -4.56 7.94
N SER A 43 2.23 -4.15 9.05
CA SER A 43 1.69 -4.42 10.39
C SER A 43 0.53 -3.49 10.72
N ASP A 44 -0.28 -3.87 11.71
CA ASP A 44 -1.43 -3.08 12.15
C ASP A 44 -1.00 -1.71 12.69
N GLU A 45 0.16 -1.63 13.35
CA GLU A 45 0.72 -0.36 13.82
C GLU A 45 1.11 0.56 12.66
N VAL A 46 1.65 -0.01 11.57
CA VAL A 46 1.97 0.75 10.35
C VAL A 46 0.69 1.19 9.64
N LEU A 47 -0.32 0.33 9.55
CA LEU A 47 -1.62 0.65 8.97
C LEU A 47 -2.28 1.81 9.72
N GLU A 48 -2.34 1.74 11.05
CA GLU A 48 -2.92 2.78 11.90
C GLU A 48 -2.19 4.12 11.70
N SER A 49 -0.85 4.07 11.71
CA SER A 49 -0.01 5.24 11.50
C SER A 49 -0.20 5.84 10.10
N TYR A 50 -0.28 4.99 9.07
CA TYR A 50 -0.54 5.39 7.69
C TYR A 50 -1.89 6.10 7.54
N ILE A 51 -2.98 5.53 8.07
CA ILE A 51 -4.32 6.13 7.99
C ILE A 51 -4.31 7.50 8.68
N LYS A 52 -3.81 7.58 9.92
CA LYS A 52 -3.75 8.84 10.69
C LYS A 52 -2.94 9.92 9.97
N GLN A 53 -1.77 9.58 9.47
CA GLN A 53 -0.89 10.53 8.79
C GLN A 53 -1.45 10.97 7.43
N ASN A 54 -2.05 10.04 6.67
CA ASN A 54 -2.67 10.38 5.39
C ASN A 54 -3.81 11.37 5.63
N ILE A 55 -4.71 11.10 6.58
CA ILE A 55 -5.81 12.02 6.89
C ILE A 55 -5.30 13.40 7.35
N ALA A 56 -4.34 13.44 8.26
CA ALA A 56 -3.80 14.69 8.80
C ALA A 56 -3.05 15.54 7.75
N SER A 57 -2.62 14.94 6.64
CA SER A 57 -1.83 15.61 5.61
C SER A 57 -2.68 16.14 4.45
N GLN A 58 -3.99 15.86 4.43
CA GLN A 58 -4.88 16.24 3.32
C GLN A 58 -5.66 17.49 3.69
N ASP A 59 -5.73 18.43 2.74
CA ASP A 59 -6.63 19.59 2.78
C ASP A 59 -7.67 19.42 1.67
N THR A 60 -8.47 18.35 1.77
CA THR A 60 -9.55 17.97 0.86
C THR A 60 -10.72 17.38 1.64
N GLU A 61 -11.94 17.54 1.12
CA GLU A 61 -13.16 16.99 1.74
C GLU A 61 -13.23 15.46 1.67
N GLU A 62 -12.70 14.88 0.59
CA GLU A 62 -12.61 13.44 0.39
C GLU A 62 -11.15 13.00 0.39
N ILE A 63 -10.88 11.85 1.02
CA ILE A 63 -9.56 11.22 1.07
C ILE A 63 -9.68 9.81 0.51
N VAL A 64 -8.95 9.54 -0.57
CA VAL A 64 -8.97 8.23 -1.24
C VAL A 64 -7.83 7.36 -0.72
N PHE A 65 -8.18 6.19 -0.21
CA PHE A 65 -7.23 5.13 0.10
C PHE A 65 -7.18 4.14 -1.06
N SER A 66 -5.97 3.91 -1.60
CA SER A 66 -5.77 2.97 -2.70
C SER A 66 -4.73 1.91 -2.31
N TRP A 67 -5.16 0.66 -2.35
CA TRP A 67 -4.36 -0.51 -2.04
C TRP A 67 -3.89 -1.19 -3.33
N GLN A 68 -2.61 -1.53 -3.42
CA GLN A 68 -2.01 -2.11 -4.63
C GLN A 68 -0.89 -3.09 -4.29
N GLY A 69 -0.45 -3.90 -5.25
CA GLY A 69 0.81 -4.63 -5.18
C GLY A 69 0.84 -5.82 -4.20
N GLY A 70 1.66 -6.84 -4.44
CA GLY A 70 1.66 -7.49 -5.76
C GLY A 70 0.21 -7.86 -6.04
N GLU A 71 -0.33 -8.73 -5.20
CA GLU A 71 -1.76 -8.91 -4.97
C GLU A 71 -2.12 -8.44 -3.54
N PRO A 72 -2.85 -7.33 -3.37
CA PRO A 72 -3.20 -6.81 -2.05
C PRO A 72 -4.14 -7.73 -1.27
N THR A 73 -5.02 -8.52 -1.92
CA THR A 73 -5.98 -9.37 -1.18
C THR A 73 -5.30 -10.52 -0.42
N LEU A 74 -4.03 -10.82 -0.69
CA LEU A 74 -3.27 -11.85 0.03
C LEU A 74 -3.07 -11.53 1.52
N ILE A 75 -3.28 -10.28 1.94
CA ILE A 75 -3.17 -9.91 3.36
C ILE A 75 -4.37 -10.36 4.20
N GLY A 76 -5.50 -10.70 3.54
CA GLY A 76 -6.77 -11.07 4.17
C GLY A 76 -7.79 -9.94 4.22
N LEU A 77 -9.08 -10.29 4.31
CA LEU A 77 -10.17 -9.31 4.36
C LEU A 77 -10.15 -8.47 5.64
N ASP A 78 -9.74 -9.04 6.77
CA ASP A 78 -9.71 -8.37 8.07
C ASP A 78 -8.76 -7.16 8.13
N PHE A 79 -7.88 -7.01 7.14
CA PHE A 79 -6.98 -5.86 7.02
C PHE A 79 -7.69 -4.60 6.48
N PHE A 80 -8.75 -4.76 5.69
CA PHE A 80 -9.44 -3.67 4.98
C PHE A 80 -10.69 -3.21 5.72
#